data_AF-A0A0C3PP30-F1
#
_entry.id   AF-A0A0C3PP30-F1
#
_cell.length_a   1.000
_cell.length_b   1.000
_cell.length_c   1.000
_cell.angle_alpha   90.00
_cell.angle_beta   90.00
_cell.angle_gamma   90.00
#
_symmetry.space_group_name_H-M   'P 1'
#
loop_
_entity.id
_entity.type
_entity.pdbx_description
1 polymer ?
#
loop_
_entity_poly.entity_id
_entity_poly.type
_entity_poly.pdbx_seq_one_letter_code
_entity_poly.pdbx_strand_id
1 'polypeptide(L)'
;MPSQRQSNTPQPTPGHVRDYSQVTDEELVVLTDDSTDTEREKERERKAERKAKREEAKRRKAEEERLEAERKKRAEEEAQRRRAAEEEEARKKRAAEEEVERQRQRASQERAQARRDEATQRLTGAVYDVNTTQKVPGASVVVTATKRAPCTRCIASLTAGQCEPGQGKTRACVPCHNKKKTCSWTREEAAAGPSRKRAGTGSSRGEKKKRTRGKGKEKATETEEADDEREIGGEDEEEPATLHEGPSGAGVSSWWTEWEWERQLQAAERYVAAHEKVATAFERMAKAAERMAEAAEQTADEWGMYRAWAEWVEMRRREDAREARMAELKRTGGGWKRPQSEAAEDKNEEADEGAEGDNEEEEEVGGEKEGGEEQEGGEGQAMEE
;
A
#
# COMPACT_ATOMS: atom_id res chain seq x y z
N MET A 1 37.09 -4.90 -23.83
CA MET A 1 38.15 -4.53 -24.78
C MET A 1 37.75 -4.97 -26.19
N PRO A 2 37.17 -4.09 -27.03
CA PRO A 2 36.80 -4.45 -28.39
C PRO A 2 38.04 -4.44 -29.28
N SER A 3 38.32 -5.59 -29.91
CA SER A 3 39.41 -5.78 -30.86
C SER A 3 39.17 -4.92 -32.10
N GLN A 4 39.94 -3.83 -32.20
CA GLN A 4 39.93 -2.90 -33.31
C GLN A 4 40.55 -3.60 -34.52
N ARG A 5 39.72 -4.15 -35.41
CA ARG A 5 40.17 -4.72 -36.69
C ARG A 5 40.77 -3.60 -37.55
N GLN A 6 42.09 -3.62 -37.70
CA GLN A 6 42.80 -2.79 -38.66
C GLN A 6 42.46 -3.26 -40.07
N SER A 7 41.65 -2.47 -40.78
CA SER A 7 41.38 -2.67 -42.21
C SER A 7 42.59 -2.18 -43.00
N ASN A 8 43.45 -3.12 -43.41
CA ASN A 8 44.54 -2.89 -44.37
C ASN A 8 43.97 -2.72 -45.78
N THR A 9 43.29 -1.60 -46.03
CA THR A 9 42.84 -1.25 -47.39
C THR A 9 44.06 -0.67 -48.13
N PRO A 10 44.55 -1.32 -49.21
CA PRO A 10 45.68 -0.80 -49.97
C PRO A 10 45.34 0.58 -50.53
N GLN A 11 46.23 1.55 -50.35
CA GLN A 11 46.05 2.87 -50.95
C GLN A 11 45.92 2.74 -52.47
N PRO A 12 44.95 3.42 -53.10
CA PRO A 12 44.85 3.45 -54.54
C PRO A 12 46.09 4.16 -55.09
N THR A 13 46.91 3.43 -55.83
CA THR A 13 48.05 3.95 -56.58
C THR A 13 47.55 5.10 -57.46
N PRO A 14 48.20 6.29 -57.47
CA PRO A 14 47.79 7.44 -58.28
C PRO A 14 47.71 7.06 -59.76
N GLY A 15 46.49 6.79 -60.20
CA GLY A 15 46.19 6.37 -61.55
C GLY A 15 46.48 7.50 -62.52
N HIS A 16 47.38 7.22 -63.45
CA HIS A 16 47.65 7.99 -64.66
C HIS A 16 46.34 8.46 -65.31
N VAL A 17 46.10 9.77 -65.28
CA VAL A 17 44.97 10.42 -65.95
C VAL A 17 45.19 10.25 -67.45
N ARG A 18 44.56 9.23 -68.03
CA ARG A 18 44.49 9.07 -69.48
C ARG A 18 43.57 10.16 -70.02
N ASP A 19 44.15 11.04 -70.81
CA ASP A 19 43.43 12.03 -71.58
C ASP A 19 42.69 11.31 -72.73
N TYR A 20 41.40 11.05 -72.54
CA TYR A 20 40.52 10.39 -73.51
C TYR A 20 40.08 11.33 -74.66
N SER A 21 40.60 12.55 -74.70
CA SER A 21 40.19 13.59 -75.66
C SER A 21 40.78 13.41 -77.07
N GLN A 22 41.57 12.35 -77.32
CA GLN A 22 42.30 12.15 -78.59
C GLN A 22 42.10 10.76 -79.23
N VAL A 23 41.03 10.04 -78.92
CA VAL A 23 40.65 8.87 -79.72
C VAL A 23 39.75 9.35 -80.86
N THR A 24 40.33 9.49 -82.05
CA THR A 24 39.60 9.75 -83.29
C THR A 24 38.62 8.61 -83.56
N ASP A 25 37.35 8.96 -83.75
CA ASP A 25 36.17 8.12 -84.06
C ASP A 25 36.26 7.41 -85.42
N GLU A 26 37.37 6.70 -85.68
CA GLU A 26 37.55 5.92 -86.88
C GLU A 26 37.89 4.49 -86.44
N GLU A 27 36.96 3.56 -86.70
CA GLU A 27 37.09 2.10 -86.46
C GLU A 27 36.52 1.54 -85.14
N LEU A 28 35.49 2.16 -84.56
CA LEU A 28 34.54 1.40 -83.71
C LEU A 28 33.51 0.72 -84.62
N VAL A 29 33.95 -0.32 -85.33
CA VAL A 29 33.06 -1.34 -85.88
C VAL A 29 32.45 -2.04 -84.68
N VAL A 30 31.35 -1.47 -84.17
CA VAL A 30 30.47 -2.13 -83.21
C VAL A 30 29.99 -3.38 -83.94
N LEU A 31 30.59 -4.52 -83.59
CA LEU A 31 30.07 -5.83 -83.96
C LEU A 31 28.65 -5.93 -83.39
N THR A 32 27.68 -5.49 -84.18
CA THR A 32 26.24 -5.64 -83.93
C THR A 32 25.83 -7.07 -84.25
N ASP A 33 26.41 -8.02 -83.54
CA ASP A 33 25.93 -9.40 -83.50
C ASP A 33 25.78 -9.80 -82.02
N ASP A 34 24.62 -10.37 -81.69
CA ASP A 34 24.19 -10.91 -80.37
C ASP A 34 23.46 -9.99 -79.36
N SER A 35 22.76 -8.95 -79.84
CA SER A 35 21.84 -8.11 -79.02
C SER A 35 20.72 -8.92 -78.33
N THR A 36 20.23 -9.99 -78.96
CA THR A 36 19.09 -10.77 -78.46
C THR A 36 19.44 -11.71 -77.31
N ASP A 37 20.64 -12.28 -77.30
CA ASP A 37 21.08 -13.19 -76.22
C ASP A 37 21.40 -12.42 -74.93
N THR A 38 21.94 -11.21 -75.06
CA THR A 38 22.21 -10.32 -73.92
C THR A 38 20.93 -9.93 -73.17
N GLU A 39 19.85 -9.63 -73.87
CA GLU A 39 18.57 -9.28 -73.22
C GLU A 39 17.93 -10.49 -72.54
N ARG A 40 18.06 -11.69 -73.12
CA ARG A 40 17.54 -12.93 -72.53
C ARG A 40 18.27 -13.30 -71.25
N GLU A 41 19.56 -13.02 -71.15
CA GLU A 41 20.36 -13.21 -69.94
C GLU A 41 19.95 -12.23 -68.83
N LYS A 42 19.82 -10.94 -69.15
CA LYS A 42 19.33 -9.92 -68.19
C LYS A 42 17.94 -10.22 -67.66
N GLU A 43 17.04 -10.79 -68.46
CA GLU A 43 15.71 -11.21 -67.98
C GLU A 43 15.82 -12.37 -66.96
N ARG A 44 16.70 -13.33 -67.21
CA ARG A 44 16.96 -14.45 -66.28
C ARG A 44 17.54 -13.94 -64.97
N GLU A 45 18.48 -12.99 -65.01
CA GLU A 45 19.03 -12.36 -63.81
C GLU A 45 17.97 -11.62 -63.02
N ARG A 46 17.17 -10.76 -63.66
CA ARG A 46 16.06 -10.04 -63.00
C ARG A 46 15.05 -11.00 -62.38
N LYS A 47 14.76 -12.11 -63.04
CA LYS A 47 13.87 -13.16 -62.51
C LYS A 47 14.49 -13.87 -61.30
N ALA A 48 15.79 -14.16 -61.34
CA ALA A 48 16.52 -14.74 -60.22
C ALA A 48 16.58 -13.77 -59.02
N GLU A 49 16.84 -12.49 -59.26
CA GLU A 49 16.85 -11.44 -58.23
C GLU A 49 15.49 -11.27 -57.57
N ARG A 50 14.40 -11.19 -58.37
CA ARG A 50 13.03 -11.12 -57.84
C ARG A 50 12.68 -12.37 -57.01
N LYS A 51 13.14 -13.55 -57.44
CA LYS A 51 12.96 -14.79 -56.68
C LYS A 51 13.73 -14.74 -55.36
N ALA A 52 14.98 -14.28 -55.38
CA ALA A 52 15.82 -14.13 -54.18
C ALA A 52 15.19 -13.15 -53.18
N LYS A 53 14.74 -11.97 -53.62
CA LYS A 53 14.04 -10.99 -52.78
C LYS A 53 12.77 -11.55 -52.15
N ARG A 54 11.99 -12.35 -52.89
CA ARG A 54 10.79 -13.01 -52.37
C ARG A 54 11.13 -14.05 -51.29
N GLU A 55 12.20 -14.82 -51.47
CA GLU A 55 12.65 -15.78 -50.46
C GLU A 55 13.23 -15.09 -49.22
N GLU A 56 13.98 -13.99 -49.38
CA GLU A 56 14.46 -13.18 -48.26
C GLU A 56 13.29 -12.59 -47.46
N ALA A 57 12.28 -12.04 -48.14
CA ALA A 57 11.08 -11.52 -47.47
C ALA A 57 10.33 -12.61 -46.68
N LYS A 58 10.25 -13.84 -47.21
CA LYS A 58 9.67 -14.98 -46.47
C LYS A 58 10.50 -15.34 -45.23
N ARG A 59 11.83 -15.32 -45.33
CA ARG A 59 12.72 -15.58 -44.19
C ARG A 59 12.56 -14.52 -43.10
N ARG A 60 12.55 -13.24 -43.46
CA ARG A 60 12.32 -12.14 -42.51
C ARG A 60 10.98 -12.29 -41.79
N LYS A 61 9.90 -12.61 -42.52
CA LYS A 61 8.59 -12.83 -41.92
C LYS A 61 8.56 -14.01 -40.94
N ALA A 62 9.21 -15.13 -41.29
CA ALA A 62 9.31 -16.29 -40.41
C ALA A 62 10.18 -16.00 -39.16
N GLU A 63 11.21 -15.17 -39.29
CA GLU A 63 12.04 -14.74 -38.16
C GLU A 63 11.27 -13.80 -37.21
N GLU A 64 10.51 -12.85 -37.77
CA GLU A 64 9.64 -11.96 -37.00
C GLU A 64 8.57 -12.75 -36.21
N GLU A 65 7.91 -13.72 -36.84
CA GLU A 65 6.93 -14.60 -36.18
C GLU A 65 7.58 -15.41 -35.04
N ARG A 66 8.83 -15.88 -35.21
CA ARG A 66 9.56 -16.56 -34.14
C ARG A 66 9.89 -15.62 -32.97
N LEU A 67 10.28 -14.39 -33.26
CA LEU A 67 10.56 -13.38 -32.22
C LEU A 67 9.29 -12.98 -31.47
N GLU A 68 8.15 -12.86 -32.16
CA GLU A 68 6.85 -12.59 -31.54
C GLU A 68 6.41 -13.75 -30.62
N ALA A 69 6.56 -15.00 -31.09
CA ALA A 69 6.28 -16.18 -30.27
C ALA A 69 7.18 -16.26 -29.02
N GLU A 70 8.47 -15.90 -29.15
CA GLU A 70 9.39 -15.85 -28.01
C GLU A 70 9.00 -14.75 -27.01
N ARG A 71 8.67 -13.54 -27.48
CA ARG A 71 8.19 -12.44 -26.63
C ARG A 71 6.91 -12.83 -25.89
N LYS A 72 5.96 -13.46 -26.59
CA LYS A 72 4.72 -13.95 -25.98
C LYS A 72 5.00 -15.00 -24.90
N LYS A 73 5.92 -15.93 -25.16
CA LYS A 73 6.34 -16.94 -24.18
C LYS A 73 6.96 -16.31 -22.93
N ARG A 74 7.84 -15.31 -23.10
CA ARG A 74 8.44 -14.59 -21.96
C ARG A 74 7.39 -13.83 -21.14
N ALA A 75 6.45 -13.16 -21.81
CA ALA A 75 5.36 -12.45 -21.13
C ALA A 75 4.46 -13.41 -20.34
N GLU A 76 4.16 -14.60 -20.88
CA GLU A 76 3.40 -15.62 -20.18
C GLU A 76 4.16 -16.18 -18.96
N GLU A 77 5.47 -16.45 -19.10
CA GLU A 77 6.31 -16.88 -17.99
C GLU A 77 6.37 -15.82 -16.88
N GLU A 78 6.52 -14.54 -17.24
CA GLU A 78 6.51 -13.44 -16.28
C GLU A 78 5.17 -13.32 -15.56
N ALA A 79 4.05 -13.46 -16.28
CA ALA A 79 2.72 -13.48 -15.68
C ALA A 79 2.55 -14.66 -14.70
N GLN A 80 3.10 -15.83 -15.00
CA GLN A 80 3.11 -16.97 -14.08
C GLN A 80 3.94 -16.68 -12.83
N ARG A 81 5.12 -16.05 -12.97
CA ARG A 81 5.96 -15.65 -11.82
C ARG A 81 5.25 -14.64 -10.91
N ARG A 82 4.56 -13.65 -11.49
CA ARG A 82 3.77 -12.67 -10.72
C ARG A 82 2.64 -13.35 -9.92
N ARG A 83 1.89 -14.26 -10.53
CA ARG A 83 0.83 -15.04 -9.84
C ARG A 83 1.39 -15.88 -8.70
N ALA A 84 2.54 -16.52 -8.89
CA ALA A 84 3.18 -17.32 -7.84
C ALA A 84 3.63 -16.45 -6.66
N ALA A 85 4.19 -15.27 -6.93
CA ALA A 85 4.60 -14.33 -5.89
C ALA A 85 3.40 -13.80 -5.09
N GLU A 86 2.30 -13.46 -5.76
CA GLU A 86 1.05 -13.03 -5.13
C GLU A 86 0.44 -14.13 -4.25
N GLU A 87 0.46 -15.39 -4.71
CA GLU A 87 -0.01 -16.53 -3.91
C GLU A 87 0.87 -16.74 -2.67
N GLU A 88 2.20 -16.59 -2.79
CA GLU A 88 3.11 -16.69 -1.65
C GLU A 88 2.85 -15.58 -0.62
N GLU A 89 2.64 -14.35 -1.06
CA GLU A 89 2.29 -13.22 -0.18
C GLU A 89 0.95 -13.47 0.53
N ALA A 90 -0.07 -13.94 -0.20
CA ALA A 90 -1.36 -14.31 0.37
C ALA A 90 -1.23 -15.41 1.42
N ARG A 91 -0.36 -16.40 1.21
CA ARG A 91 -0.06 -17.45 2.21
C ARG A 91 0.61 -16.87 3.45
N LYS A 92 1.57 -15.96 3.30
CA LYS A 92 2.23 -15.28 4.43
C LYS A 92 1.24 -14.46 5.25
N LYS A 93 0.33 -13.73 4.59
CA LYS A 93 -0.71 -12.94 5.25
C LYS A 93 -1.68 -13.82 6.05
N ARG A 94 -2.13 -14.95 5.47
CA ARG A 94 -2.98 -15.92 6.20
C ARG A 94 -2.28 -16.53 7.40
N ALA A 95 -0.99 -16.87 7.27
CA ALA A 95 -0.21 -17.41 8.39
C ALA A 95 -0.05 -16.38 9.53
N ALA A 96 0.21 -15.11 9.18
CA ALA A 96 0.28 -14.03 10.16
C ALA A 96 -1.07 -13.79 10.87
N GLU A 97 -2.17 -13.81 10.12
CA GLU A 97 -3.53 -13.68 10.68
C GLU A 97 -3.87 -14.85 11.62
N GLU A 98 -3.56 -16.09 11.22
CA GLU A 98 -3.75 -17.27 12.05
C GLU A 98 -2.92 -17.20 13.34
N GLU A 99 -1.69 -16.69 13.26
CA GLU A 99 -0.86 -16.48 14.45
C GLU A 99 -1.46 -15.44 15.41
N VAL A 100 -1.97 -14.32 14.89
CA VAL A 100 -2.69 -13.32 15.68
C VAL A 100 -3.93 -13.93 16.34
N GLU A 101 -4.68 -14.77 15.62
CA GLU A 101 -5.83 -15.48 16.19
C GLU A 101 -5.41 -16.44 17.31
N ARG A 102 -4.35 -17.23 17.10
CA ARG A 102 -3.79 -18.11 18.14
C ARG A 102 -3.37 -17.31 19.38
N GLN A 103 -2.77 -16.14 19.21
CA GLN A 103 -2.43 -15.26 20.33
C GLN A 103 -3.69 -14.78 21.09
N ARG A 104 -4.74 -14.38 20.37
CA ARG A 104 -6.03 -14.00 20.97
C ARG A 104 -6.65 -15.17 21.75
N GLN A 105 -6.59 -16.37 21.20
CA GLN A 105 -7.08 -17.58 21.87
C GLN A 105 -6.29 -17.87 23.16
N ARG A 106 -4.95 -17.76 23.14
CA ARG A 106 -4.11 -17.91 24.34
C ARG A 106 -4.45 -16.86 25.41
N ALA A 107 -4.55 -15.59 25.02
CA ALA A 107 -4.93 -14.52 25.95
C ALA A 107 -6.34 -14.73 26.54
N SER A 108 -7.27 -15.25 25.75
CA SER A 108 -8.63 -15.60 26.22
C SER A 108 -8.60 -16.76 27.23
N GLN A 109 -7.83 -17.82 26.94
CA GLN A 109 -7.66 -18.95 27.85
C GLN A 109 -7.01 -18.52 29.17
N GLU A 110 -5.97 -17.71 29.11
CA GLU A 110 -5.28 -17.18 30.30
C GLU A 110 -6.22 -16.33 31.16
N ARG A 111 -7.03 -15.45 30.55
CA ARG A 111 -8.06 -14.68 31.27
C ARG A 111 -9.11 -15.59 31.92
N ALA A 112 -9.52 -16.66 31.24
CA ALA A 112 -10.47 -17.62 31.79
C ALA A 112 -9.86 -18.40 32.96
N GLN A 113 -8.57 -18.75 32.88
CA GLN A 113 -7.83 -19.40 33.97
C GLN A 113 -7.68 -18.47 35.17
N ALA A 114 -7.25 -17.22 34.96
CA ALA A 114 -7.14 -16.22 36.01
C ALA A 114 -8.47 -16.02 36.78
N ARG A 115 -9.61 -16.02 36.07
CA ARG A 115 -10.94 -15.97 36.71
C ARG A 115 -11.24 -17.21 37.58
N ARG A 116 -10.79 -18.40 37.17
CA ARG A 116 -10.95 -19.64 37.98
C ARG A 116 -10.06 -19.61 39.21
N ASP A 117 -8.82 -19.14 39.07
CA ASP A 117 -7.87 -19.03 40.17
C ASP A 117 -8.35 -18.00 41.20
N GLU A 118 -8.86 -16.84 40.75
CA GLU A 118 -9.48 -15.83 41.62
C GLU A 118 -10.70 -16.40 42.38
N ALA A 119 -11.58 -17.11 41.69
CA ALA A 119 -12.73 -17.77 42.33
C ALA A 119 -12.29 -18.82 43.37
N THR A 120 -11.24 -19.57 43.06
CA THR A 120 -10.67 -20.58 43.97
C THR A 120 -10.04 -19.92 45.20
N GLN A 121 -9.28 -18.84 45.03
CA GLN A 121 -8.72 -18.04 46.12
C GLN A 121 -9.80 -17.44 47.02
N ARG A 122 -10.90 -16.94 46.45
CA ARG A 122 -12.05 -16.45 47.23
C ARG A 122 -12.69 -17.54 48.07
N LEU A 123 -12.81 -18.76 47.52
CA LEU A 123 -13.36 -19.90 48.24
C LEU A 123 -12.43 -20.37 49.36
N THR A 124 -11.12 -20.46 49.13
CA THR A 124 -10.16 -20.89 50.16
C THR A 124 -9.96 -19.84 51.25
N GLY A 125 -9.90 -18.55 50.89
CA GLY A 125 -9.79 -17.45 51.86
C GLY A 125 -10.97 -17.39 52.84
N ALA A 126 -12.20 -17.63 52.35
CA ALA A 126 -13.39 -17.70 53.19
C ALA A 126 -13.37 -18.88 54.19
N VAL A 127 -12.64 -19.96 53.89
CA VAL A 127 -12.51 -21.12 54.79
C VAL A 127 -11.50 -20.85 55.91
N TYR A 128 -10.47 -20.05 55.68
CA TYR A 128 -9.48 -19.69 56.70
C TYR A 128 -9.98 -18.64 57.70
N ASP A 129 -10.83 -17.70 57.28
CA ASP A 129 -11.37 -16.64 58.17
C ASP A 129 -12.41 -17.17 59.19
N VAL A 130 -13.00 -18.34 58.93
CA VAL A 130 -13.92 -19.02 59.85
C VAL A 130 -13.18 -19.74 60.99
N ASN A 131 -11.88 -20.03 60.83
CA ASN A 131 -11.09 -20.77 61.84
C ASN A 131 -10.23 -19.88 62.76
N THR A 132 -10.11 -18.58 62.47
CA THR A 132 -9.27 -17.66 63.27
C THR A 132 -10.05 -16.87 64.33
N THR A 133 -11.38 -16.97 64.38
CA THR A 133 -12.15 -16.45 65.50
C THR A 133 -12.20 -17.50 66.63
N GLN A 134 -11.30 -17.29 67.59
CA GLN A 134 -11.60 -17.40 69.03
C GLN A 134 -11.40 -18.77 69.71
N LYS A 135 -10.14 -19.16 69.95
CA LYS A 135 -9.79 -19.90 71.18
C LYS A 135 -9.57 -18.90 72.31
N VAL A 136 -10.65 -18.47 72.95
CA VAL A 136 -10.60 -17.89 74.31
C VAL A 136 -11.01 -19.02 75.26
N PRO A 137 -10.12 -19.46 76.18
CA PRO A 137 -10.48 -20.48 77.16
C PRO A 137 -11.49 -19.89 78.15
N GLY A 138 -12.72 -20.42 78.15
CA GLY A 138 -13.67 -20.20 79.25
C GLY A 138 -14.97 -19.46 78.93
N ALA A 139 -15.21 -19.03 77.69
CA ALA A 139 -16.50 -18.48 77.28
C ALA A 139 -17.08 -19.30 76.12
N SER A 140 -18.16 -20.04 76.39
CA SER A 140 -18.95 -20.75 75.38
C SER A 140 -19.59 -19.74 74.43
N VAL A 141 -18.85 -19.31 73.41
CA VAL A 141 -19.41 -18.52 72.32
C VAL A 141 -20.16 -19.49 71.42
N VAL A 142 -21.48 -19.53 71.63
CA VAL A 142 -22.42 -20.14 70.70
C VAL A 142 -22.32 -19.36 69.40
N VAL A 143 -21.59 -19.90 68.42
CA VAL A 143 -21.65 -19.44 67.04
C VAL A 143 -23.03 -19.79 66.51
N THR A 144 -23.99 -18.88 66.69
CA THR A 144 -25.26 -18.93 65.99
C THR A 144 -25.00 -18.58 64.53
N ALA A 145 -24.63 -19.57 63.73
CA ALA A 145 -24.66 -19.46 62.29
C ALA A 145 -26.11 -19.25 61.83
N THR A 146 -26.61 -18.02 61.86
CA THR A 146 -27.92 -17.64 61.30
C THR A 146 -27.89 -17.57 59.77
N LYS A 147 -27.14 -18.47 59.11
CA LYS A 147 -27.31 -18.73 57.68
C LYS A 147 -28.53 -19.63 57.53
N ARG A 148 -29.69 -18.98 57.56
CA ARG A 148 -30.98 -19.61 57.27
C ARG A 148 -30.89 -20.24 55.88
N ALA A 149 -31.14 -21.54 55.80
CA ALA A 149 -31.00 -22.29 54.55
C ALA A 149 -31.84 -21.63 53.43
N PRO A 150 -31.29 -21.42 52.22
CA PRO A 150 -32.06 -20.85 51.11
C PRO A 150 -33.31 -21.71 50.85
N CYS A 151 -34.41 -21.09 50.44
CA CYS A 151 -35.61 -21.87 50.12
C CYS A 151 -35.29 -22.93 49.05
N THR A 152 -35.95 -24.08 49.14
CA THR A 152 -35.74 -25.24 48.24
C THR A 152 -35.78 -24.88 46.76
N ARG A 153 -36.59 -23.87 46.40
CA ARG A 153 -36.70 -23.37 45.03
C ARG A 153 -35.48 -22.58 44.56
N CYS A 154 -34.85 -21.79 45.42
CA CYS A 154 -33.60 -21.08 45.10
C CYS A 154 -32.41 -22.03 45.02
N ILE A 155 -32.42 -23.12 45.81
CA ILE A 155 -31.42 -24.20 45.70
C ILE A 155 -31.52 -24.86 44.31
N ALA A 156 -32.72 -25.28 43.91
CA ALA A 156 -32.95 -25.92 42.61
C ALA A 156 -32.63 -25.01 41.41
N SER A 157 -32.72 -23.69 41.59
CA SER A 157 -32.45 -22.70 40.52
C SER A 157 -31.00 -22.22 40.49
N LEU A 158 -30.08 -22.79 41.28
CA LEU A 158 -28.68 -22.37 41.44
C LEU A 158 -28.46 -20.88 41.78
N THR A 159 -29.51 -20.18 42.25
CA THR A 159 -29.50 -18.75 42.64
C THR A 159 -29.45 -18.57 44.16
N ALA A 160 -28.95 -19.59 44.87
CA ALA A 160 -28.93 -19.66 46.33
C ALA A 160 -28.23 -18.46 47.02
N GLY A 161 -27.31 -17.78 46.33
CA GLY A 161 -26.60 -16.60 46.83
C GLY A 161 -27.39 -15.29 46.82
N GLN A 162 -28.56 -15.22 46.17
CA GLN A 162 -29.38 -14.00 46.05
C GLN A 162 -30.67 -14.05 46.89
N CYS A 163 -30.77 -15.01 47.81
CA CYS A 163 -31.96 -15.25 48.60
C CYS A 163 -31.97 -14.36 49.87
N GLU A 164 -32.12 -13.05 49.69
CA GLU A 164 -32.27 -12.14 50.81
C GLU A 164 -33.73 -12.11 51.30
N PRO A 165 -33.97 -12.12 52.63
CA PRO A 165 -35.30 -11.93 53.17
C PRO A 165 -35.78 -10.50 52.83
N GLY A 166 -36.83 -10.39 52.01
CA GLY A 166 -37.44 -9.10 51.71
C GLY A 166 -37.88 -8.40 53.01
N GLN A 167 -37.60 -7.11 53.16
CA GLN A 167 -37.95 -6.31 54.34
C GLN A 167 -39.45 -5.92 54.39
N GLY A 168 -40.34 -6.84 54.01
CA GLY A 168 -41.78 -6.64 53.96
C GLY A 168 -42.55 -7.64 54.83
N LYS A 169 -43.85 -7.40 55.02
CA LYS A 169 -44.75 -8.32 55.73
C LYS A 169 -44.87 -9.69 55.04
N THR A 170 -44.47 -9.77 53.78
CA THR A 170 -44.38 -11.00 52.98
C THR A 170 -42.98 -11.60 53.10
N ARG A 171 -42.85 -12.71 53.86
CA ARG A 171 -41.61 -13.51 54.00
C ARG A 171 -41.28 -14.31 52.74
N ALA A 172 -41.26 -13.66 51.57
CA ALA A 172 -40.81 -14.27 50.33
C ALA A 172 -39.38 -13.79 50.01
N CYS A 173 -38.57 -14.70 49.46
CA CYS A 173 -37.28 -14.32 48.90
C CYS A 173 -37.49 -13.32 47.74
N VAL A 174 -36.58 -12.36 47.52
CA VAL A 174 -36.71 -11.39 46.40
C VAL A 174 -36.99 -12.07 45.05
N PRO A 175 -36.29 -13.15 44.65
CA PRO A 175 -36.62 -13.90 43.43
C PRO A 175 -38.02 -14.53 43.41
N CYS A 176 -38.54 -14.94 44.57
CA CYS A 176 -39.85 -15.57 44.74
C CYS A 176 -40.97 -14.51 44.66
N HIS A 177 -40.73 -13.36 45.28
CA HIS A 177 -41.61 -12.20 45.29
C HIS A 177 -41.82 -11.63 43.89
N ASN A 178 -40.72 -11.42 43.14
CA ASN A 178 -40.79 -10.91 41.77
C ASN A 178 -41.58 -11.84 40.83
N LYS A 179 -41.60 -13.14 41.12
CA LYS A 179 -42.37 -14.14 40.35
C LYS A 179 -43.79 -14.36 40.89
N LYS A 180 -44.23 -13.60 41.92
CA LYS A 180 -45.50 -13.79 42.66
C LYS A 180 -45.72 -15.24 43.12
N LYS A 181 -44.66 -15.99 43.43
CA LYS A 181 -44.76 -17.39 43.88
C LYS A 181 -44.60 -17.50 45.39
N THR A 182 -45.41 -18.35 46.01
CA THR A 182 -45.34 -18.64 47.45
C THR A 182 -43.99 -19.26 47.81
N CYS A 183 -43.30 -18.66 48.77
CA CYS A 183 -42.00 -19.13 49.24
C CYS A 183 -42.22 -20.05 50.46
N SER A 184 -41.97 -21.35 50.31
CA SER A 184 -42.07 -22.32 51.40
C SER A 184 -40.78 -22.32 52.22
N TRP A 185 -40.65 -21.41 53.17
CA TRP A 185 -39.69 -21.57 54.27
C TRP A 185 -40.33 -22.46 55.34
N THR A 186 -39.65 -23.52 55.76
CA THR A 186 -40.06 -24.29 56.94
C THR A 186 -39.98 -23.39 58.15
N ARG A 187 -41.13 -23.16 58.79
CA ARG A 187 -41.30 -22.22 59.90
C ARG A 187 -40.76 -22.87 61.17
N GLU A 188 -39.52 -22.56 61.54
CA GLU A 188 -39.03 -22.78 62.90
C GLU A 188 -39.34 -21.53 63.73
N GLU A 189 -40.17 -21.68 64.76
CA GLU A 189 -40.70 -20.60 65.58
C GLU A 189 -39.63 -20.09 66.55
N ALA A 190 -39.18 -18.85 66.35
CA ALA A 190 -38.32 -18.12 67.28
C ALA A 190 -39.02 -16.82 67.71
N ALA A 191 -39.11 -16.66 69.03
CA ALA A 191 -39.85 -15.62 69.76
C ALA A 191 -39.43 -14.19 69.41
N ALA A 192 -40.42 -13.30 69.33
CA ALA A 192 -40.26 -11.89 68.99
C ALA A 192 -39.74 -11.05 70.17
N GLY A 193 -38.71 -10.24 69.91
CA GLY A 193 -38.22 -9.16 70.78
C GLY A 193 -38.30 -7.78 70.10
N PRO A 194 -38.23 -6.66 70.85
CA PRO A 194 -38.94 -5.42 70.54
C PRO A 194 -38.24 -4.51 69.52
N SER A 195 -39.05 -3.86 68.68
CA SER A 195 -38.63 -2.93 67.63
C SER A 195 -38.05 -1.63 68.20
N ARG A 196 -36.83 -1.25 67.78
CA ARG A 196 -36.29 0.10 67.95
C ARG A 196 -36.28 0.82 66.59
N LYS A 197 -37.05 1.91 66.50
CA LYS A 197 -36.99 2.90 65.41
C LYS A 197 -35.71 3.73 65.57
N ARG A 198 -34.90 3.86 64.51
CA ARG A 198 -33.91 4.95 64.38
C ARG A 198 -34.33 5.88 63.25
N ALA A 199 -34.37 7.16 63.57
CA ALA A 199 -34.47 8.29 62.67
C ALA A 199 -33.08 8.91 62.44
N GLY A 200 -32.95 9.68 61.36
CA GLY A 200 -31.76 10.46 60.98
C GLY A 200 -30.87 9.73 59.96
N THR A 201 -30.17 10.35 59.01
CA THR A 201 -29.80 11.76 58.75
C THR A 201 -29.14 11.69 57.35
N GLY A 202 -29.52 12.47 56.33
CA GLY A 202 -28.88 13.74 55.99
C GLY A 202 -27.68 13.64 55.02
N SER A 203 -27.81 14.34 53.88
CA SER A 203 -26.76 15.13 53.19
C SER A 203 -25.57 14.47 52.48
N SER A 204 -25.40 14.79 51.18
CA SER A 204 -24.21 15.47 50.60
C SER A 204 -24.37 15.54 49.06
N ARG A 205 -24.42 16.74 48.47
CA ARG A 205 -23.29 17.60 48.05
C ARG A 205 -22.75 17.14 46.70
N GLY A 206 -23.12 17.89 45.65
CA GLY A 206 -22.86 17.54 44.26
C GLY A 206 -21.46 17.83 43.76
N GLU A 207 -21.24 17.48 42.49
CA GLU A 207 -20.16 18.00 41.66
C GLU A 207 -20.68 18.20 40.23
N LYS A 208 -20.88 19.47 39.87
CA LYS A 208 -20.96 19.95 38.49
C LYS A 208 -19.56 19.86 37.88
N LYS A 209 -19.36 19.00 36.89
CA LYS A 209 -18.17 19.06 36.03
C LYS A 209 -18.38 20.05 34.89
N LYS A 210 -17.46 21.00 34.81
CA LYS A 210 -17.43 22.13 33.88
C LYS A 210 -16.88 21.71 32.52
N ARG A 211 -17.50 22.25 31.46
CA ARG A 211 -16.96 22.42 30.10
C ARG A 211 -15.60 23.10 30.14
N THR A 212 -14.60 22.53 29.47
CA THR A 212 -13.39 23.25 29.05
C THR A 212 -13.58 23.77 27.63
N ARG A 213 -13.66 25.09 27.55
CA ARG A 213 -13.64 25.91 26.34
C ARG A 213 -12.18 26.04 25.87
N GLY A 214 -11.78 25.20 24.92
CA GLY A 214 -10.51 25.31 24.22
C GLY A 214 -10.69 26.14 22.95
N LYS A 215 -10.06 27.32 22.92
CA LYS A 215 -10.05 28.27 21.82
C LYS A 215 -8.71 28.09 21.11
N GLY A 216 -8.68 27.33 20.03
CA GLY A 216 -7.52 27.15 19.15
C GLY A 216 -7.92 27.58 17.74
N LYS A 217 -7.19 28.57 17.22
CA LYS A 217 -7.47 29.26 15.96
C LYS A 217 -6.44 28.72 14.96
N GLU A 218 -6.86 27.77 14.13
CA GLU A 218 -6.02 27.27 13.04
C GLU A 218 -6.68 27.69 11.72
N LYS A 219 -5.89 28.38 10.90
CA LYS A 219 -6.26 28.80 9.55
C LYS A 219 -6.22 27.55 8.66
N ALA A 220 -7.38 27.00 8.33
CA ALA A 220 -7.51 26.04 7.25
C ALA A 220 -7.73 26.80 5.96
N THR A 221 -6.85 26.56 5.00
CA THR A 221 -6.97 26.91 3.59
C THR A 221 -8.23 26.24 3.04
N GLU A 222 -9.16 27.04 2.53
CA GLU A 222 -10.38 26.58 1.86
C GLU A 222 -10.02 25.74 0.63
N THR A 223 -10.39 24.47 0.66
CA THR A 223 -10.82 23.76 -0.54
C THR A 223 -12.32 23.56 -0.39
N GLU A 224 -13.05 24.35 -1.18
CA GLU A 224 -14.50 24.38 -1.35
C GLU A 224 -15.02 22.99 -1.76
N GLU A 225 -15.52 22.22 -0.82
CA GLU A 225 -16.53 21.17 -1.08
C GLU A 225 -17.80 21.56 -0.33
N ALA A 226 -18.88 21.66 -1.10
CA ALA A 226 -20.19 22.09 -0.66
C ALA A 226 -20.73 21.24 0.50
N ASP A 227 -21.00 21.94 1.59
CA ASP A 227 -21.59 21.49 2.84
C ASP A 227 -23.10 21.24 2.63
N ASP A 228 -23.53 19.97 2.76
CA ASP A 228 -24.94 19.60 2.80
C ASP A 228 -25.36 19.51 4.28
N GLU A 229 -25.41 20.68 4.93
CA GLU A 229 -25.89 20.86 6.29
C GLU A 229 -27.38 20.52 6.37
N ARG A 230 -27.73 19.24 6.60
CA ARG A 230 -29.08 18.90 7.07
C ARG A 230 -29.21 19.24 8.55
N GLU A 231 -29.75 20.42 8.81
CA GLU A 231 -30.47 20.75 10.06
C GLU A 231 -31.40 19.59 10.45
N ILE A 232 -31.04 18.87 11.51
CA ILE A 232 -32.01 18.10 12.32
C ILE A 232 -32.16 18.90 13.62
N GLY A 233 -32.83 20.04 13.50
CA GLY A 233 -33.35 20.81 14.62
C GLY A 233 -34.80 20.42 14.87
N GLY A 234 -35.06 19.78 16.01
CA GLY A 234 -36.39 19.33 16.41
C GLY A 234 -36.35 18.57 17.72
N GLU A 235 -35.86 19.22 18.78
CA GLU A 235 -36.04 18.77 20.15
C GLU A 235 -37.53 18.95 20.53
N ASP A 236 -38.36 17.97 20.21
CA ASP A 236 -39.65 17.78 20.90
C ASP A 236 -39.35 16.98 22.18
N GLU A 237 -39.24 17.70 23.30
CA GLU A 237 -39.27 17.14 24.65
C GLU A 237 -40.69 16.63 24.95
N GLU A 238 -41.11 15.56 24.28
CA GLU A 238 -42.32 14.83 24.65
C GLU A 238 -41.97 13.94 25.87
N GLU A 239 -42.37 14.40 27.06
CA GLU A 239 -42.37 13.62 28.30
C GLU A 239 -42.84 12.18 28.01
N PRO A 240 -42.06 11.12 28.32
CA PRO A 240 -42.55 9.77 28.16
C PRO A 240 -43.68 9.54 29.17
N ALA A 241 -44.91 9.66 28.68
CA ALA A 241 -46.11 9.27 29.37
C ALA A 241 -45.89 7.87 29.96
N THR A 242 -46.04 7.81 31.28
CA THR A 242 -46.03 6.61 32.12
C THR A 242 -46.53 5.37 31.37
N LEU A 243 -45.62 4.42 31.17
CA LEU A 243 -45.87 3.08 30.62
C LEU A 243 -47.05 2.42 31.35
N HIS A 244 -48.20 2.42 30.70
CA HIS A 244 -49.31 1.54 31.01
C HIS A 244 -48.83 0.09 30.98
N GLU A 245 -49.11 -0.69 32.03
CA GLU A 245 -48.93 -2.14 32.07
C GLU A 245 -49.77 -2.80 30.95
N GLY A 246 -49.15 -2.93 29.78
CA GLY A 246 -49.68 -3.64 28.62
C GLY A 246 -49.41 -5.14 28.68
N PRO A 247 -50.18 -5.95 27.92
CA PRO A 247 -50.31 -7.38 28.11
C PRO A 247 -48.98 -8.09 27.92
N SER A 248 -48.61 -8.94 28.88
CA SER A 248 -47.48 -9.87 28.77
C SER A 248 -47.78 -10.95 27.72
N GLY A 249 -47.76 -10.57 26.44
CA GLY A 249 -47.94 -11.45 25.30
C GLY A 249 -46.62 -11.60 24.57
N ALA A 250 -46.11 -12.82 24.47
CA ALA A 250 -44.82 -13.22 23.92
C ALA A 250 -44.65 -12.98 22.38
N GLY A 251 -45.29 -11.97 21.81
CA GLY A 251 -45.26 -11.63 20.38
C GLY A 251 -44.68 -10.25 20.03
N VAL A 252 -44.42 -9.38 21.02
CA VAL A 252 -43.89 -8.02 20.75
C VAL A 252 -42.36 -8.02 20.57
N SER A 253 -41.66 -9.03 21.10
CA SER A 253 -40.19 -9.09 21.03
C SER A 253 -39.66 -9.44 19.64
N SER A 254 -40.41 -10.16 18.80
CA SER A 254 -39.95 -10.54 17.45
C SER A 254 -39.98 -9.36 16.48
N TRP A 255 -40.98 -8.49 16.58
CA TRP A 255 -41.11 -7.32 15.70
C TRP A 255 -39.97 -6.31 15.92
N TRP A 256 -39.56 -6.10 17.18
CA TRP A 256 -38.41 -5.25 17.49
C TRP A 256 -37.08 -5.77 16.92
N THR A 257 -36.87 -7.09 16.95
CA THR A 257 -35.65 -7.68 16.39
C THR A 257 -35.59 -7.59 14.87
N GLU A 258 -36.73 -7.70 14.18
CA GLU A 258 -36.79 -7.53 12.72
C GLU A 258 -36.50 -6.09 12.32
N TRP A 259 -37.08 -5.13 13.03
CA TRP A 259 -36.83 -3.70 12.79
C TRP A 259 -35.36 -3.30 13.03
N GLU A 260 -34.75 -3.80 14.11
CA GLU A 260 -33.33 -3.53 14.39
C GLU A 260 -32.42 -4.16 13.33
N TRP A 261 -32.74 -5.36 12.85
CA TRP A 261 -32.01 -6.02 11.77
C TRP A 261 -32.10 -5.25 10.45
N GLU A 262 -33.29 -4.79 10.06
CA GLU A 262 -33.48 -3.99 8.85
C GLU A 262 -32.70 -2.67 8.92
N ARG A 263 -32.68 -2.02 10.10
CA ARG A 263 -31.88 -0.82 10.33
C ARG A 263 -30.37 -1.08 10.20
N GLN A 264 -29.88 -2.22 10.69
CA GLN A 264 -28.47 -2.60 10.52
C GLN A 264 -28.14 -2.91 9.06
N LEU A 265 -29.04 -3.56 8.33
CA LEU A 265 -28.86 -3.86 6.91
C LEU A 265 -28.78 -2.58 6.08
N GLN A 266 -29.68 -1.61 6.31
CA GLN A 266 -29.62 -0.30 5.64
C GLN A 266 -28.32 0.46 5.96
N ALA A 267 -27.82 0.36 7.19
CA ALA A 267 -26.54 0.97 7.55
C ALA A 267 -25.37 0.31 6.80
N ALA A 268 -25.38 -1.02 6.67
CA ALA A 268 -24.38 -1.76 5.90
C ALA A 268 -24.45 -1.41 4.40
N GLU A 269 -25.63 -1.30 3.81
CA GLU A 269 -25.82 -0.90 2.41
C GLU A 269 -25.27 0.51 2.13
N ARG A 270 -25.54 1.47 3.03
CA ARG A 270 -24.97 2.83 2.91
C ARG A 270 -23.44 2.82 3.01
N TYR A 271 -22.89 1.96 3.86
CA TYR A 271 -21.45 1.82 4.00
C TYR A 271 -20.81 1.25 2.72
N VAL A 272 -21.41 0.20 2.14
CA VAL A 272 -20.94 -0.37 0.85
C VAL A 272 -21.02 0.67 -0.27
N ALA A 273 -22.13 1.41 -0.37
CA ALA A 273 -22.28 2.46 -1.37
C ALA A 273 -21.24 3.59 -1.21
N ALA A 274 -20.85 3.94 0.02
CA ALA A 274 -19.79 4.91 0.27
C ALA A 274 -18.42 4.36 -0.18
N HIS A 275 -18.11 3.10 0.12
CA HIS A 275 -16.85 2.46 -0.31
C HIS A 275 -16.77 2.30 -1.84
N GLU A 276 -17.88 2.00 -2.51
CA GLU A 276 -17.94 1.93 -3.97
C GLU A 276 -17.63 3.29 -4.63
N LYS A 277 -18.14 4.39 -4.06
CA LYS A 277 -17.82 5.75 -4.52
C LYS A 277 -16.33 6.08 -4.32
N VAL A 278 -15.77 5.73 -3.17
CA VAL A 278 -14.34 5.93 -2.87
C VAL A 278 -13.47 5.10 -3.82
N ALA A 279 -13.81 3.84 -4.06
CA ALA A 279 -13.10 2.99 -5.02
C ALA A 279 -13.12 3.57 -6.44
N THR A 280 -14.28 4.09 -6.89
CA THR A 280 -14.41 4.77 -8.19
C THR A 280 -13.54 6.03 -8.26
N ALA A 281 -13.41 6.79 -7.16
CA ALA A 281 -12.52 7.95 -7.09
C ALA A 281 -11.04 7.55 -7.20
N PHE A 282 -10.62 6.49 -6.51
CA PHE A 282 -9.27 5.94 -6.65
C PHE A 282 -8.97 5.45 -8.07
N GLU A 283 -9.92 4.79 -8.73
CA GLU A 283 -9.74 4.35 -10.12
C GLU A 283 -9.52 5.54 -11.07
N ARG A 284 -10.25 6.64 -10.89
CA ARG A 284 -10.05 7.87 -11.67
C ARG A 284 -8.68 8.50 -11.39
N MET A 285 -8.24 8.50 -10.14
CA MET A 285 -6.92 9.01 -9.75
C MET A 285 -5.78 8.17 -10.36
N ALA A 286 -5.91 6.84 -10.34
CA ALA A 286 -4.96 5.93 -10.97
C ALA A 286 -4.86 6.18 -12.47
N LYS A 287 -6.00 6.32 -13.16
CA LYS A 287 -6.04 6.63 -14.60
C LYS A 287 -5.43 8.01 -14.92
N ALA A 288 -5.59 8.99 -14.03
CA ALA A 288 -4.93 10.29 -14.16
C ALA A 288 -3.41 10.16 -14.00
N ALA A 289 -2.94 9.35 -13.04
CA ALA A 289 -1.53 9.07 -12.84
C ALA A 289 -0.90 8.36 -14.05
N GLU A 290 -1.59 7.39 -14.66
CA GLU A 290 -1.14 6.73 -15.89
C GLU A 290 -0.95 7.73 -17.04
N ARG A 291 -1.91 8.65 -17.23
CA ARG A 291 -1.80 9.70 -18.27
C ARG A 291 -0.63 10.65 -18.02
N MET A 292 -0.35 10.99 -16.77
CA MET A 292 0.81 11.82 -16.41
C MET A 292 2.13 11.08 -16.70
N ALA A 293 2.19 9.77 -16.42
CA ALA A 293 3.35 8.95 -16.74
C ALA A 293 3.58 8.88 -18.27
N GLU A 294 2.53 8.64 -19.05
CA GLU A 294 2.62 8.63 -20.51
C GLU A 294 3.10 9.99 -21.08
N ALA A 295 2.59 11.11 -20.55
CA ALA A 295 3.05 12.44 -20.94
C ALA A 295 4.53 12.68 -20.58
N ALA A 296 4.98 12.18 -19.43
CA ALA A 296 6.38 12.27 -19.02
C ALA A 296 7.30 11.44 -19.92
N GLU A 297 6.87 10.24 -20.33
CA GLU A 297 7.61 9.41 -21.30
C GLU A 297 7.73 10.08 -22.66
N GLN A 298 6.62 10.64 -23.19
CA GLN A 298 6.65 11.40 -24.44
C GLN A 298 7.61 12.60 -24.37
N THR A 299 7.60 13.32 -23.25
CA THR A 299 8.52 14.44 -23.01
C THR A 299 9.97 13.94 -23.00
N ALA A 300 10.26 12.82 -22.33
CA ALA A 300 11.59 12.23 -22.28
C ALA A 300 12.08 11.79 -23.68
N ASP A 301 11.21 11.23 -24.52
CA ASP A 301 11.52 10.86 -25.90
C ASP A 301 11.86 12.08 -26.76
N GLU A 302 11.11 13.19 -26.62
CA GLU A 302 11.42 14.46 -27.29
C GLU A 302 12.80 14.98 -26.87
N TRP A 303 13.10 14.98 -25.56
CA TRP A 303 14.43 15.36 -25.06
C TRP A 303 15.53 14.42 -25.57
N GLY A 304 15.23 13.13 -25.69
CA GLY A 304 16.12 12.14 -26.31
C GLY A 304 16.46 12.50 -27.76
N MET A 305 15.47 12.90 -28.56
CA MET A 305 15.66 13.39 -29.92
C MET A 305 16.49 14.67 -29.97
N TYR A 306 16.21 15.65 -29.09
CA TYR A 306 17.00 16.88 -29.00
C TYR A 306 18.47 16.61 -28.66
N ARG A 307 18.74 15.68 -27.74
CA ARG A 307 20.10 15.28 -27.39
C ARG A 307 20.81 14.63 -28.58
N ALA A 308 20.16 13.71 -29.28
CA ALA A 308 20.73 13.07 -30.46
C ALA A 308 21.02 14.08 -31.58
N TRP A 309 20.12 15.04 -31.78
CA TRP A 309 20.33 16.15 -32.73
C TRP A 309 21.51 17.03 -32.33
N ALA A 310 21.63 17.40 -31.05
CA ALA A 310 22.75 18.20 -30.54
C ALA A 310 24.10 17.50 -30.75
N GLU A 311 24.17 16.19 -30.47
CA GLU A 311 25.36 15.37 -30.71
C GLU A 311 25.73 15.31 -32.20
N TRP A 312 24.74 15.20 -33.09
CA TRP A 312 24.95 15.24 -34.54
C TRP A 312 25.48 16.60 -35.01
N VAL A 313 24.89 17.71 -34.54
CA VAL A 313 25.37 19.07 -34.85
C VAL A 313 26.81 19.25 -34.39
N GLU A 314 27.17 18.75 -33.22
CA GLU A 314 28.54 18.84 -32.73
C GLU A 314 29.52 17.99 -33.55
N MET A 315 29.11 16.78 -33.97
CA MET A 315 29.90 15.95 -34.89
C MET A 315 30.18 16.69 -36.20
N ARG A 316 29.18 17.35 -36.78
CA ARG A 316 29.33 18.10 -38.03
C ARG A 316 30.25 19.32 -37.86
N ARG A 317 30.13 20.06 -36.76
CA ARG A 317 31.08 21.15 -36.43
C ARG A 317 32.52 20.67 -36.35
N ARG A 318 32.77 19.51 -35.75
CA ARG A 318 34.12 18.93 -35.66
C ARG A 318 34.65 18.52 -37.03
N GLU A 319 33.80 17.99 -37.89
CA GLU A 319 34.15 17.62 -39.26
C GLU A 319 34.48 18.86 -40.11
N ASP A 320 33.63 19.89 -40.08
CA ASP A 320 33.87 21.14 -40.79
C ASP A 320 35.17 21.82 -40.31
N ALA A 321 35.48 21.76 -39.01
CA ALA A 321 36.74 22.25 -38.47
C ALA A 321 37.95 21.46 -38.99
N ARG A 322 37.83 20.13 -39.17
CA ARG A 322 38.87 19.29 -39.77
C ARG A 322 39.05 19.61 -41.26
N GLU A 323 37.96 19.76 -42.00
CA GLU A 323 37.98 20.16 -43.40
C GLU A 323 38.65 21.54 -43.58
N ALA A 324 38.30 22.51 -42.73
CA ALA A 324 38.91 23.83 -42.72
C ALA A 324 40.42 23.77 -42.48
N ARG A 325 40.88 23.01 -41.49
CA ARG A 325 42.32 22.78 -41.24
C ARG A 325 43.02 22.14 -42.43
N MET A 326 42.39 21.17 -43.09
CA MET A 326 42.93 20.52 -44.29
C MET A 326 42.98 21.48 -45.48
N ALA A 327 41.99 22.36 -45.63
CA ALA A 327 41.95 23.39 -46.67
C ALA A 327 43.01 24.47 -46.43
N GLU A 328 43.23 24.87 -45.18
CA GLU A 328 44.32 25.77 -44.79
C GLU A 328 45.66 25.15 -45.14
N LEU A 329 45.93 23.90 -44.70
CA LEU A 329 47.16 23.16 -45.04
C LEU A 329 47.44 23.12 -46.55
N LYS A 330 46.39 22.94 -47.37
CA LYS A 330 46.50 22.96 -48.84
C LYS A 330 46.81 24.36 -49.38
N ARG A 331 46.23 25.41 -48.82
CA ARG A 331 46.43 26.81 -49.26
C ARG A 331 47.79 27.37 -48.89
N THR A 332 48.35 27.00 -47.74
CA THR A 332 49.65 27.53 -47.32
C THR A 332 50.80 27.05 -48.21
N GLY A 333 50.56 26.13 -49.16
CA GLY A 333 51.52 25.74 -50.19
C GLY A 333 52.85 25.21 -49.63
N GLY A 334 52.87 24.91 -48.34
CA GLY A 334 54.03 24.41 -47.63
C GLY A 334 54.27 23.00 -48.09
N GLY A 335 55.03 22.86 -49.18
CA GLY A 335 55.56 21.57 -49.61
C GLY A 335 56.06 20.86 -48.37
N TRP A 336 55.58 19.63 -48.16
CA TRP A 336 55.93 18.78 -47.02
C TRP A 336 57.45 18.79 -46.86
N LYS A 337 57.99 19.72 -46.07
CA LYS A 337 59.33 19.58 -45.55
C LYS A 337 59.18 18.45 -44.57
N ARG A 338 59.47 17.25 -45.07
CA ARG A 338 59.73 16.04 -44.31
C ARG A 338 60.40 16.50 -43.02
N PRO A 339 59.76 16.34 -41.85
CA PRO A 339 60.44 16.59 -40.60
C PRO A 339 61.70 15.74 -40.66
N GLN A 340 62.86 16.38 -40.75
CA GLN A 340 64.09 15.67 -40.44
C GLN A 340 63.93 15.30 -38.98
N SER A 341 63.62 14.03 -38.76
CA SER A 341 63.83 13.33 -37.52
C SER A 341 65.31 13.43 -37.21
N GLU A 342 65.73 14.55 -36.62
CA GLU A 342 66.95 14.61 -35.86
C GLU A 342 66.74 13.72 -34.64
N ALA A 343 67.63 12.75 -34.56
CA ALA A 343 67.79 11.85 -33.44
C ALA A 343 68.17 12.69 -32.21
N ALA A 344 67.18 13.02 -31.39
CA ALA A 344 67.39 13.34 -29.99
C ALA A 344 66.78 12.19 -29.20
N GLU A 345 67.58 11.12 -29.09
CA GLU A 345 67.51 10.24 -27.93
C GLU A 345 67.67 11.13 -26.69
N ASP A 346 66.59 11.41 -25.98
CA ASP A 346 66.71 11.92 -24.62
C ASP A 346 65.69 11.23 -23.71
N LYS A 347 66.21 10.16 -23.10
CA LYS A 347 66.04 9.80 -21.70
C LYS A 347 65.04 10.65 -20.93
N ASN A 348 63.84 10.13 -20.75
CA ASN A 348 63.07 10.32 -19.52
C ASN A 348 62.18 9.09 -19.34
N GLU A 349 62.87 7.97 -19.17
CA GLU A 349 62.43 6.86 -18.36
C GLU A 349 62.83 7.22 -16.93
N GLU A 350 61.87 7.63 -16.10
CA GLU A 350 61.80 7.33 -14.66
C GLU A 350 60.71 8.17 -13.96
N ALA A 351 59.98 7.48 -13.08
CA ALA A 351 59.25 7.98 -11.92
C ALA A 351 57.95 8.78 -12.13
N ASP A 352 56.82 8.07 -12.12
CA ASP A 352 55.77 8.37 -11.13
C ASP A 352 54.87 7.12 -10.89
N GLU A 353 55.45 6.11 -10.24
CA GLU A 353 54.68 5.15 -9.45
C GLU A 353 54.52 5.76 -8.05
N GLY A 354 53.36 6.32 -7.73
CA GLY A 354 53.16 6.83 -6.37
C GLY A 354 51.92 7.68 -6.13
N ALA A 355 50.75 7.05 -6.07
CA ALA A 355 49.68 7.41 -5.14
C ALA A 355 48.50 6.42 -5.26
N GLU A 356 48.67 5.23 -4.68
CA GLU A 356 47.54 4.52 -4.08
C GLU A 356 47.08 5.37 -2.90
N GLY A 357 46.18 6.31 -3.17
CA GLY A 357 45.43 7.01 -2.14
C GLY A 357 44.30 6.12 -1.67
N ASP A 358 44.50 5.53 -0.48
CA ASP A 358 43.43 5.18 0.45
C ASP A 358 42.35 6.27 0.40
N ASN A 359 41.20 5.96 -0.18
CA ASN A 359 39.98 6.70 0.12
C ASN A 359 39.25 5.89 1.19
N GLU A 360 39.75 6.06 2.42
CA GLU A 360 39.08 5.63 3.63
C GLU A 360 37.62 6.13 3.62
N GLU A 361 36.77 5.23 4.09
CA GLU A 361 35.39 5.42 4.42
C GLU A 361 35.24 6.61 5.39
N GLU A 362 34.84 7.79 4.91
CA GLU A 362 34.16 8.76 5.77
C GLU A 362 32.67 8.37 5.86
N GLU A 363 32.44 7.54 6.87
CA GLU A 363 31.23 7.46 7.67
C GLU A 363 30.89 8.85 8.27
N GLU A 364 29.59 9.11 8.49
CA GLU A 364 28.97 10.32 9.05
C GLU A 364 28.90 11.53 8.08
N VAL A 365 27.75 12.11 7.75
CA VAL A 365 26.81 12.71 8.70
C VAL A 365 25.39 12.62 8.14
N GLY A 366 24.50 12.00 8.93
CA GLY A 366 23.06 12.23 8.83
C GLY A 366 22.76 13.70 9.11
N GLY A 367 22.50 14.45 8.03
CA GLY A 367 21.93 15.80 8.10
C GLY A 367 20.50 15.75 7.61
N GLU A 368 19.57 15.50 8.53
CA GLU A 368 18.18 15.95 8.38
C GLU A 368 18.21 17.47 8.14
N LYS A 369 18.01 17.90 6.89
CA LYS A 369 17.68 19.29 6.59
C LYS A 369 16.17 19.37 6.42
N GLU A 370 15.54 19.72 7.53
CA GLU A 370 14.28 20.45 7.56
C GLU A 370 14.29 21.62 6.57
N GLY A 371 13.12 21.87 5.97
CA GLY A 371 12.58 23.22 5.88
C GLY A 371 13.15 24.11 4.78
N GLY A 372 12.51 24.08 3.63
CA GLY A 372 12.67 25.08 2.58
C GLY A 372 11.46 25.07 1.65
N GLU A 373 10.31 25.48 2.17
CA GLU A 373 9.14 25.82 1.36
C GLU A 373 9.50 27.00 0.44
N GLU A 374 9.85 26.72 -0.82
CA GLU A 374 9.79 27.73 -1.86
C GLU A 374 8.36 27.80 -2.39
N GLN A 375 7.67 28.79 -1.83
CA GLN A 375 6.41 29.34 -2.28
C GLN A 375 6.66 30.08 -3.62
N GLU A 376 6.60 29.39 -4.75
CA GLU A 376 6.46 30.07 -6.05
C GLU A 376 5.01 30.53 -6.23
N GLY A 377 4.84 31.85 -6.09
CA GLY A 377 3.61 32.56 -6.31
C GLY A 377 3.18 32.55 -7.77
N GLY A 378 1.87 32.56 -7.96
CA GLY A 378 1.21 32.44 -9.24
C GLY A 378 1.58 33.49 -10.29
N GLU A 379 1.64 33.01 -11.54
CA GLU A 379 1.23 33.78 -12.70
C GLU A 379 -0.09 33.18 -13.22
N GLY A 380 -1.19 33.89 -12.94
CA GLY A 380 -2.47 33.61 -13.55
C GLY A 380 -2.48 34.05 -15.00
N GLN A 381 -2.75 33.12 -15.92
CA GLN A 381 -3.25 33.45 -17.25
C GLN A 381 -4.74 33.14 -17.29
N ALA A 382 -5.55 34.19 -17.22
CA ALA A 382 -6.92 34.17 -17.68
C ALA A 382 -6.92 34.16 -19.21
N MET A 383 -7.54 33.14 -19.82
CA MET A 383 -7.98 33.18 -21.21
C MET A 383 -9.49 32.95 -21.17
N GLU A 384 -10.25 34.06 -21.25
CA GLU A 384 -11.70 34.05 -21.43
C GLU A 384 -12.04 33.61 -22.86
N GLU A 385 -13.17 32.89 -22.98
CA GLU A 385 -13.94 32.72 -24.21
C GLU A 385 -15.34 33.32 -24.01
#